data_AF-A0A7K4D394-F1
#
_entry.id   AF-A0A7K4D394-F1
#
_cell.length_a   1.000
_cell.length_b   1.000
_cell.length_c   1.000
_cell.angle_alpha   90.00
_cell.angle_beta   90.00
_cell.angle_gamma   90.00
#
_symmetry.space_group_name_H-M   'P 1'
#
loop_
_entity.id
_entity.type
_entity.pdbx_description
1 polymer ?
#
loop_
_entity_poly.entity_id
_entity_poly.type
_entity_poly.pdbx_seq_one_letter_code
_entity_poly.pdbx_strand_id
1 'polypeptide(L)'
;MSFEDELNAILTKGKDKSAEDILKAVESIYGEVPYVFQFMKDNPEILITKVLHNNAILRSSALDAKTVELISVAVSAAMRCSHCLKLHIRAASNLGIPDEEISAAIFLAGNLVNASVLAT
;
A
#
# COMPACT_ATOMS: atom_id res chain seq x y z
N MET A 1 11.78 -27.79 -20.39
CA MET A 1 10.77 -27.14 -19.54
C MET A 1 10.44 -25.82 -20.19
N SER A 2 9.16 -25.50 -20.35
CA SER A 2 8.75 -24.16 -20.82
C SER A 2 8.88 -23.16 -19.66
N PHE A 3 9.04 -21.88 -19.99
CA PHE A 3 9.01 -20.79 -19.00
C PHE A 3 7.72 -20.81 -18.16
N GLU A 4 6.60 -21.20 -18.77
CA GLU A 4 5.31 -21.34 -18.09
C GLU A 4 5.30 -22.49 -17.08
N ASP A 5 6.01 -23.59 -17.35
CA ASP A 5 6.17 -24.70 -16.41
C ASP A 5 6.95 -24.27 -15.15
N GLU A 6 7.97 -23.43 -15.32
CA GLU A 6 8.76 -22.87 -14.21
C GLU A 6 7.91 -21.95 -13.33
N LEU A 7 7.10 -21.07 -13.93
CA LEU A 7 6.18 -20.21 -13.19
C LEU A 7 5.11 -21.04 -12.45
N ASN A 8 4.53 -22.04 -13.10
CA ASN A 8 3.54 -22.92 -12.50
C ASN A 8 4.09 -23.72 -11.31
N ALA A 9 5.37 -24.09 -11.34
CA ALA A 9 6.04 -24.77 -10.22
C ALA A 9 6.16 -23.88 -8.97
N ILE A 10 6.30 -22.56 -9.14
CA ILE A 10 6.31 -21.59 -8.02
C ILE A 10 4.91 -21.50 -7.38
N LEU A 11 3.85 -21.64 -8.18
CA LEU A 11 2.46 -21.44 -7.77
C LEU A 11 1.80 -22.66 -7.13
N THR A 12 2.28 -23.87 -7.42
CA THR A 12 1.58 -25.14 -7.10
C THR A 12 1.62 -25.55 -5.62
N LYS A 13 2.25 -24.77 -4.74
CA LYS A 13 2.22 -25.01 -3.28
C LYS A 13 1.41 -23.95 -2.53
N GLY A 14 0.12 -24.22 -2.34
CA GLY A 14 -0.68 -23.56 -1.30
C GLY A 14 -0.91 -22.07 -1.49
N LYS A 15 -1.04 -21.59 -2.74
CA LYS A 15 -1.33 -20.18 -3.03
C LYS A 15 -2.60 -19.68 -2.34
N ASP A 16 -3.67 -20.47 -2.30
CA ASP A 16 -4.94 -20.04 -1.71
C ASP A 16 -4.77 -19.81 -0.19
N LYS A 17 -4.17 -20.78 0.50
CA LYS A 17 -3.83 -20.64 1.94
C LYS A 17 -2.86 -19.49 2.20
N SER A 18 -1.85 -19.31 1.33
CA SER A 18 -0.89 -18.21 1.46
C SER A 18 -1.56 -16.85 1.30
N ALA A 19 -2.50 -16.72 0.36
CA ALA A 19 -3.30 -15.53 0.19
C ALA A 19 -4.16 -15.23 1.42
N GLU A 20 -4.85 -16.24 1.99
CA GLU A 20 -5.61 -16.08 3.23
C GLU A 20 -4.73 -15.63 4.41
N ASP A 21 -3.57 -16.27 4.59
CA ASP A 21 -2.64 -15.94 5.67
C ASP A 21 -2.06 -14.52 5.51
N ILE A 22 -1.78 -14.10 4.26
CA ILE A 22 -1.38 -12.72 3.94
C ILE A 22 -2.49 -11.74 4.30
N LEU A 23 -3.74 -12.00 3.95
CA LEU A 23 -4.85 -11.09 4.26
C LEU A 23 -5.03 -10.91 5.77
N LYS A 24 -4.91 -11.99 6.55
CA LYS A 24 -4.94 -11.92 8.03
C LYS A 24 -3.78 -11.09 8.58
N ALA A 25 -2.58 -11.28 8.04
CA ALA A 25 -1.41 -10.49 8.45
C ALA A 25 -1.59 -9.01 8.11
N VAL A 26 -2.13 -8.69 6.92
CA VAL A 26 -2.43 -7.32 6.50
C VAL A 26 -3.46 -6.68 7.44
N GLU A 27 -4.56 -7.37 7.74
CA GLU A 27 -5.58 -6.89 8.68
C GLU A 27 -4.99 -6.64 10.08
N SER A 28 -4.13 -7.53 10.56
CA SER A 28 -3.46 -7.36 11.86
C SER A 28 -2.52 -6.16 11.91
N ILE A 29 -1.89 -5.77 10.79
CA ILE A 29 -0.93 -4.66 10.73
C ILE A 29 -1.65 -3.33 10.51
N TYR A 30 -2.58 -3.28 9.56
CA TYR A 30 -3.25 -2.04 9.14
C TYR A 30 -4.59 -1.79 9.84
N GLY A 31 -5.10 -2.78 10.58
CA GLY A 31 -6.41 -2.74 11.24
C GLY A 31 -7.60 -2.95 10.29
N GLU A 32 -7.36 -3.04 8.99
CA GLU A 32 -8.34 -3.41 7.97
C GLU A 32 -7.63 -3.99 6.74
N VAL A 33 -8.34 -4.79 5.95
CA VAL A 33 -7.85 -5.22 4.63
C VAL A 33 -8.10 -4.10 3.62
N PRO A 34 -7.07 -3.56 2.93
CA PRO A 34 -7.23 -2.56 1.89
C PRO A 34 -8.25 -2.99 0.83
N TYR A 35 -9.09 -2.06 0.41
CA TYR A 35 -10.21 -2.34 -0.49
C TYR A 35 -9.80 -3.15 -1.74
N VAL A 36 -8.69 -2.79 -2.39
CA VAL A 36 -8.19 -3.50 -3.57
C VAL A 36 -7.80 -4.95 -3.29
N PHE A 37 -7.27 -5.25 -2.10
CA PHE A 37 -6.89 -6.62 -1.73
C PHE A 37 -8.12 -7.51 -1.50
N GLN A 38 -9.26 -6.93 -1.14
CA GLN A 38 -10.52 -7.68 -1.02
C GLN A 38 -10.98 -8.25 -2.37
N PHE A 39 -10.73 -7.54 -3.48
CA PHE A 39 -11.01 -8.04 -4.84
C PHE A 39 -9.93 -9.00 -5.34
N MET A 40 -8.68 -8.77 -4.95
CA MET A 40 -7.57 -9.63 -5.36
C MET A 40 -7.59 -11.00 -4.67
N LYS A 41 -8.34 -11.18 -3.58
CA LYS A 41 -8.46 -12.49 -2.90
C LYS A 41 -8.94 -13.61 -3.83
N ASP A 42 -9.80 -13.28 -4.80
CA ASP A 42 -10.35 -14.24 -5.76
C ASP A 42 -9.32 -14.59 -6.86
N ASN A 43 -8.18 -13.88 -6.88
CA ASN A 43 -7.02 -14.14 -7.73
C ASN A 43 -5.74 -14.22 -6.87
N PRO A 44 -5.55 -15.31 -6.09
CA PRO A 44 -4.48 -15.44 -5.09
C PRO A 44 -3.08 -15.13 -5.61
N GLU A 45 -2.78 -15.51 -6.84
CA GLU A 45 -1.50 -15.22 -7.48
C GLU A 45 -1.25 -13.72 -7.65
N ILE A 46 -2.25 -12.96 -8.09
CA ILE A 46 -2.17 -11.50 -8.23
C ILE A 46 -1.99 -10.87 -6.85
N LEU A 47 -2.75 -11.33 -5.85
CA LEU A 47 -2.63 -10.81 -4.48
C LEU A 47 -1.23 -11.06 -3.90
N ILE A 48 -0.75 -12.30 -3.95
CA ILE A 48 0.55 -12.70 -3.40
C ILE A 48 1.67 -11.89 -4.05
N THR A 49 1.70 -11.86 -5.38
CA THR A 49 2.74 -11.14 -6.12
C THR A 49 2.69 -9.64 -5.84
N LYS A 50 1.50 -9.04 -5.77
CA LYS A 50 1.33 -7.62 -5.43
C LYS A 50 1.82 -7.32 -4.01
N VAL A 51 1.44 -8.12 -3.03
CA VAL A 51 1.85 -7.91 -1.63
C VAL A 51 3.35 -8.10 -1.47
N LEU A 52 3.92 -9.16 -2.06
CA LEU A 52 5.38 -9.41 -2.03
C LEU A 52 6.15 -8.25 -2.68
N HIS A 53 5.68 -7.75 -3.80
CA HIS A 53 6.29 -6.62 -4.50
C HIS A 53 6.24 -5.33 -3.66
N ASN A 54 5.07 -5.00 -3.10
CA ASN A 54 4.93 -3.85 -2.19
C ASN A 54 5.90 -3.97 -1.00
N ASN A 55 5.97 -5.15 -0.40
CA ASN A 55 6.84 -5.42 0.74
C ASN A 55 8.33 -5.33 0.35
N ALA A 56 8.70 -5.78 -0.84
CA ALA A 56 10.06 -5.65 -1.36
C ALA A 56 10.47 -4.18 -1.53
N ILE A 57 9.59 -3.34 -2.08
CA ILE A 57 9.81 -1.88 -2.18
C ILE A 57 10.08 -1.29 -0.79
N LEU A 58 9.19 -1.56 0.17
CA LEU A 58 9.31 -1.04 1.53
C LEU A 58 10.62 -1.49 2.21
N ARG A 59 11.00 -2.77 2.08
CA ARG A 59 12.26 -3.29 2.65
C ARG A 59 13.51 -2.72 1.98
N SER A 60 13.42 -2.36 0.71
CA SER A 60 14.53 -1.73 -0.03
C SER A 60 14.64 -0.22 0.20
N SER A 61 13.65 0.39 0.84
CA SER A 61 13.65 1.82 1.11
C SER A 61 14.73 2.19 2.13
N ALA A 62 15.46 3.27 1.84
CA ALA A 62 16.36 3.91 2.80
C ALA A 62 15.63 4.88 3.75
N LEU A 63 14.33 5.11 3.52
CA LEU A 63 13.49 5.98 4.34
C LEU A 63 12.93 5.22 5.55
N ASP A 64 12.80 5.90 6.68
CA ASP A 64 12.12 5.33 7.83
C ASP A 64 10.61 5.19 7.60
N ALA A 65 9.96 4.38 8.46
CA ALA A 65 8.54 4.08 8.32
C ALA A 65 7.65 5.33 8.42
N LYS A 66 8.04 6.33 9.23
CA LYS A 66 7.28 7.57 9.39
C LYS A 66 7.30 8.40 8.11
N THR A 67 8.47 8.55 7.51
CA THR A 67 8.67 9.27 6.25
C THR A 67 7.91 8.59 5.12
N VAL A 68 7.99 7.26 5.03
CA VAL A 68 7.22 6.49 4.04
C VAL A 68 5.73 6.78 4.17
N GLU A 69 5.16 6.77 5.38
CA GLU A 69 3.72 7.02 5.52
C GLU A 69 3.28 8.45 5.33
N LEU A 70 4.11 9.45 5.66
CA LEU A 70 3.83 10.83 5.27
C LEU A 70 3.80 10.99 3.73
N ILE A 71 4.69 10.32 3.00
CA ILE A 71 4.66 10.27 1.54
C ILE A 71 3.38 9.58 1.06
N SER A 72 3.01 8.44 1.64
CA SER A 72 1.78 7.72 1.28
C SER A 72 0.53 8.56 1.50
N VAL A 73 0.45 9.31 2.61
CA VAL A 73 -0.64 10.26 2.88
C VAL A 73 -0.68 11.37 1.82
N ALA A 74 0.46 12.01 1.54
CA ALA A 74 0.56 13.08 0.55
C ALA A 74 0.14 12.61 -0.85
N VAL A 75 0.64 11.46 -1.30
CA VAL A 75 0.29 10.86 -2.60
C VAL A 75 -1.18 10.47 -2.65
N SER A 76 -1.71 9.89 -1.57
CA SER A 76 -3.14 9.53 -1.50
C SER A 76 -4.05 10.76 -1.61
N ALA A 77 -3.67 11.86 -0.96
CA ALA A 77 -4.38 13.13 -1.06
C ALA A 77 -4.27 13.73 -2.47
N ALA A 78 -3.08 13.76 -3.05
CA ALA A 78 -2.85 14.27 -4.41
C ALA A 78 -3.65 13.52 -5.47
N MET A 79 -3.69 12.19 -5.36
CA MET A 79 -4.45 11.30 -6.25
C MET A 79 -5.95 11.28 -5.97
N ARG A 80 -6.41 12.00 -4.94
CA ARG A 80 -7.82 12.05 -4.50
C ARG A 80 -8.41 10.66 -4.21
N CYS A 81 -7.58 9.72 -3.75
CA CYS A 81 -8.03 8.38 -3.35
C CYS A 81 -8.49 8.39 -1.89
N SER A 82 -9.80 8.57 -1.66
CA SER A 82 -10.37 8.65 -0.30
C SER A 82 -10.09 7.40 0.54
N HIS A 83 -10.19 6.21 -0.04
CA HIS A 83 -9.88 4.95 0.63
C HIS A 83 -8.41 4.83 1.02
N CYS A 84 -7.50 5.20 0.10
CA CYS A 84 -6.06 5.18 0.37
C CYS A 84 -5.70 6.21 1.45
N LEU A 85 -6.26 7.42 1.37
CA LEU A 85 -6.00 8.48 2.33
C LEU A 85 -6.43 8.08 3.74
N LYS A 86 -7.62 7.49 3.89
CA LYS A 86 -8.10 7.00 5.18
C LYS A 86 -7.19 5.90 5.76
N LEU A 87 -6.76 4.95 4.93
CA LEU A 87 -5.86 3.87 5.31
C LEU A 87 -4.52 4.43 5.82
N HIS A 88 -3.89 5.31 5.05
CA HIS A 88 -2.56 5.83 5.40
C HIS A 88 -2.59 6.86 6.53
N ILE A 89 -3.67 7.61 6.73
CA ILE A 89 -3.84 8.45 7.95
C ILE A 89 -3.86 7.56 9.20
N ARG A 90 -4.60 6.44 9.15
CA ARG A 90 -4.65 5.49 10.28
C ARG A 90 -3.28 4.85 10.52
N ALA A 91 -2.60 4.42 9.46
CA ALA A 91 -1.26 3.85 9.56
C ALA A 91 -0.24 4.85 10.14
N ALA A 92 -0.25 6.10 9.68
CA ALA A 92 0.55 7.19 10.23
C ALA A 92 0.26 7.43 11.72
N SER A 93 -1.02 7.45 12.11
CA SER A 93 -1.43 7.59 13.51
C SER A 93 -0.90 6.43 14.38
N ASN A 94 -0.97 5.19 13.88
CA ASN A 94 -0.45 4.00 14.56
C ASN A 94 1.09 4.03 14.73
N LEU A 95 1.80 4.73 13.84
CA LEU A 95 3.24 5.00 13.97
C LEU A 95 3.56 6.14 14.94
N GLY A 96 2.55 6.75 15.57
CA GLY A 96 2.71 7.87 16.50
C GLY A 96 3.16 9.15 15.79
N ILE A 97 2.74 9.36 14.55
CA ILE A 97 2.92 10.62 13.84
C ILE A 97 1.83 11.59 14.32
N PRO A 98 2.18 12.82 14.75
CA PRO A 98 1.19 13.78 15.24
C PRO A 98 0.30 14.31 14.10
N ASP A 99 -0.94 14.69 14.44
CA ASP A 99 -1.93 15.19 13.48
C ASP A 99 -1.43 16.42 12.71
N GLU A 100 -0.58 17.24 13.31
CA GLU A 100 0.06 18.40 12.69
C GLU A 100 0.98 17.99 11.53
N GLU A 101 1.73 16.89 11.65
CA GLU A 101 2.59 16.38 10.56
C GLU A 101 1.75 15.75 9.44
N ILE A 102 0.69 15.00 9.80
CA ILE A 102 -0.24 14.40 8.83
C ILE A 102 -0.96 15.50 8.02
N SER A 103 -1.49 16.51 8.70
CA SER A 103 -2.17 17.64 8.05
C SER A 103 -1.22 18.46 7.19
N ALA A 104 0.03 18.67 7.61
CA ALA A 104 1.04 19.32 6.80
C ALA A 104 1.29 18.57 5.48
N ALA A 105 1.40 17.24 5.51
CA ALA A 105 1.56 16.43 4.30
C ALA A 105 0.37 16.59 3.32
N ILE A 106 -0.86 16.62 3.85
CA ILE A 106 -2.08 16.83 3.05
C ILE A 106 -2.10 18.25 2.44
N PHE A 107 -1.79 19.28 3.22
CA PHE A 107 -1.79 20.67 2.75
C PHE A 107 -0.72 20.91 1.68
N LEU A 108 0.48 20.37 1.87
CA LEU A 108 1.56 20.44 0.87
C LEU A 108 1.13 19.77 -0.44
N ALA A 109 0.58 18.56 -0.37
CA ALA A 109 0.07 17.85 -1.54
C ALA A 109 -1.02 18.66 -2.26
N GLY A 110 -2.00 19.18 -1.52
CA GLY A 110 -3.08 20.00 -2.09
C GLY A 110 -2.57 21.28 -2.76
N ASN A 111 -1.64 21.99 -2.12
CA ASN A 111 -1.04 23.20 -2.68
C ASN A 111 -0.30 22.92 -4.00
N LEU A 112 0.51 21.86 -4.04
CA LEU A 112 1.26 21.49 -5.25
C LEU A 112 0.34 21.05 -6.40
N VAL A 113 -0.70 20.26 -6.11
CA VAL A 113 -1.69 19.86 -7.12
C VAL A 113 -2.46 21.07 -7.64
N ASN A 114 -2.86 22.01 -6.78
CA ASN A 114 -3.52 23.24 -7.22
C ASN A 114 -2.61 24.09 -8.11
N ALA A 115 -1.34 24.24 -7.73
CA ALA A 115 -0.35 24.98 -8.52
C ALA A 115 -0.11 24.34 -9.89
N SER A 116 -0.16 23.00 -10.00
CA SER A 116 0.05 22.29 -11.27
C SER A 116 -0.96 22.67 -12.37
N VAL A 117 -2.15 23.14 -12.00
CA VAL A 117 -3.17 23.62 -12.94
C VAL A 117 -2.75 24.94 -13.61
N LEU A 118 -1.98 25.77 -12.91
CA LEU A 118 -1.53 27.07 -13.39
C LEU A 118 -0.17 27.01 -14.10
N ALA A 119 0.56 25.90 -13.93
CA ALA A 119 1.92 25.72 -14.43
C ALA A 119 1.99 25.18 -15.87
N THR A 120 0.86 25.11 -16.58
CA THR A 120 0.73 24.63 -17.96
C THR A 120 0.72 25.76 -18.97
#